data_AF-M0ZWH8-F1
#
_entry.id   AF-M0ZWH8-F1
#
_cell.length_a   1.000
_cell.length_b   1.000
_cell.length_c   1.000
_cell.angle_alpha   90.00
_cell.angle_beta   90.00
_cell.angle_gamma   90.00
#
_symmetry.space_group_name_H-M   'P 1'
#
loop_
_entity.id
_entity.type
_entity.pdbx_description
1 polymer ?
#
loop_
_entity_poly.entity_id
_entity_poly.type
_entity_poly.pdbx_seq_one_letter_code
_entity_poly.pdbx_strand_id
1 'polypeptide(L)'
;MNNREQLIADSEHWKAIVDNSYLVGLGIDWSNIRNVMDIKAINGGFAAALAQKKVWVMNVIPVHAPNTLPVVFERGLIGVYHD
;
A
#
# COMPACT_ATOMS: atom_id res chain seq x y z
N MET A 1 -12.72 13.57 -13.50
CA MET A 1 -12.87 12.39 -12.61
C MET A 1 -12.34 12.78 -11.26
N ASN A 2 -13.09 12.50 -10.19
CA ASN A 2 -12.77 12.98 -8.85
C ASN A 2 -11.56 12.19 -8.30
N ASN A 3 -10.58 12.85 -7.67
CA ASN A 3 -9.38 12.18 -7.14
C ASN A 3 -9.72 10.99 -6.22
N ARG A 4 -10.86 11.04 -5.53
CA ARG A 4 -11.34 9.92 -4.69
C ARG A 4 -11.70 8.67 -5.48
N GLU A 5 -12.33 8.81 -6.64
CA GLU A 5 -12.74 7.65 -7.46
C GLU A 5 -11.50 6.88 -7.95
N GLN A 6 -10.43 7.61 -8.30
CA GLN A 6 -9.16 7.02 -8.69
C GLN A 6 -8.50 6.27 -7.52
N LEU A 7 -8.54 6.81 -6.30
CA LEU A 7 -8.00 6.13 -5.12
C LEU A 7 -8.80 4.88 -4.72
N ILE A 8 -10.12 4.91 -4.94
CA ILE A 8 -10.97 3.72 -4.72
C ILE A 8 -10.62 2.64 -5.75
N ALA A 9 -10.55 3.00 -7.03
CA ALA A 9 -10.16 2.07 -8.09
C ALA A 9 -8.75 1.50 -7.88
N ASP A 10 -7.79 2.33 -7.44
CA ASP A 10 -6.45 1.89 -7.04
C ASP A 10 -6.51 0.87 -5.89
N SER A 11 -7.30 1.13 -4.85
CA SER A 11 -7.49 0.21 -3.71
C SER A 11 -8.04 -1.15 -4.15
N GLU A 12 -9.06 -1.15 -5.02
CA GLU A 12 -9.69 -2.37 -5.53
C GLU A 12 -8.73 -3.17 -6.40
N HIS A 13 -7.98 -2.49 -7.27
CA HIS A 13 -6.96 -3.12 -8.10
C HIS A 13 -5.88 -3.80 -7.26
N TRP A 14 -5.32 -3.09 -6.27
CA TRP A 14 -4.31 -3.64 -5.37
C TRP A 14 -4.84 -4.77 -4.51
N LYS A 15 -6.10 -4.70 -4.07
CA LYS A 15 -6.74 -5.77 -3.32
C LYS A 15 -6.78 -7.07 -4.13
N ALA A 16 -7.20 -7.00 -5.40
CA ALA A 16 -7.20 -8.16 -6.28
C ALA A 16 -5.81 -8.74 -6.50
N ILE A 17 -4.78 -7.89 -6.64
CA ILE A 17 -3.39 -8.35 -6.79
C ILE A 17 -2.88 -9.04 -5.52
N VAL A 18 -3.10 -8.43 -4.35
CA VAL A 18 -2.67 -8.97 -3.06
C VAL A 18 -3.31 -10.34 -2.80
N ASP A 19 -4.63 -10.43 -2.98
CA ASP A 19 -5.37 -11.66 -2.70
C ASP A 19 -4.95 -12.80 -3.63
N ASN A 20 -4.74 -12.54 -4.92
CA ASN A 20 -4.42 -13.59 -5.90
C ASN A 20 -2.94 -13.96 -5.96
N SER A 21 -2.03 -13.00 -5.76
CA SER A 21 -0.59 -13.21 -6.00
C SER A 21 0.21 -13.32 -4.71
N TYR A 22 0.02 -12.36 -3.79
CA TYR A 22 0.88 -12.24 -2.61
C TYR A 22 0.43 -13.14 -1.45
N LEU A 23 -0.88 -13.32 -1.27
CA LEU A 23 -1.41 -14.17 -0.19
C LEU A 23 -1.31 -15.67 -0.51
N VAL A 24 -1.49 -16.04 -1.77
CA VAL A 24 -1.59 -17.45 -2.18
C VAL A 24 -0.34 -17.93 -2.91
N GLY A 25 0.27 -17.08 -3.73
CA GLY A 25 1.33 -17.50 -4.66
C GLY A 25 2.74 -17.62 -4.06
N LEU A 26 2.99 -17.06 -2.88
CA LEU A 26 4.33 -16.95 -2.31
C LEU A 26 4.63 -17.95 -1.17
N GLY A 27 3.65 -18.77 -0.76
CA GLY A 27 3.82 -19.71 0.37
C GLY A 27 4.10 -19.02 1.70
N ILE A 28 3.78 -17.73 1.80
CA ILE A 28 4.01 -16.91 2.98
C ILE A 28 2.86 -17.12 3.97
N ASP A 29 3.17 -17.47 5.21
CA ASP A 29 2.18 -17.45 6.28
C ASP A 29 2.01 -16.02 6.82
N TRP A 30 1.01 -15.33 6.26
CA TRP A 30 0.64 -13.97 6.62
C TRP A 30 0.14 -13.81 8.08
N SER A 31 -0.15 -14.91 8.79
CA SER A 31 -0.51 -14.84 10.20
C SER A 31 0.68 -14.48 11.11
N ASN A 32 1.90 -14.77 10.67
CA ASN A 32 3.14 -14.50 11.39
C ASN A 32 3.79 -13.16 11.00
N ILE A 33 3.33 -12.54 9.91
CA ILE A 33 3.82 -11.23 9.48
C ILE A 33 3.10 -10.14 10.27
N ARG A 34 3.88 -9.17 10.75
CA ARG A 34 3.37 -7.99 11.45
C ARG A 34 3.81 -6.67 10.84
N ASN A 35 4.94 -6.66 10.14
CA ASN A 35 5.51 -5.46 9.53
C ASN A 35 5.83 -5.74 8.07
N VAL A 36 5.43 -4.83 7.20
CA VAL A 36 5.72 -4.85 5.77
C VAL A 36 6.28 -3.49 5.38
N MET A 37 7.27 -3.48 4.50
CA MET A 37 7.83 -2.26 3.94
C MET A 37 7.50 -2.20 2.46
N ASP A 38 6.77 -1.17 2.05
CA ASP A 38 6.45 -0.89 0.65
C ASP A 38 7.40 0.22 0.16
N ILE A 39 8.49 -0.18 -0.51
CA ILE A 39 9.59 0.74 -0.86
C ILE A 39 9.21 1.70 -2.01
N LYS A 40 8.07 1.46 -2.69
CA LYS A 40 7.63 2.27 -3.83
C LYS A 40 6.12 2.47 -3.79
N ALA A 41 5.65 3.07 -2.70
CA ALA A 41 4.23 3.09 -2.39
C ALA A 41 3.36 3.92 -3.33
N ILE A 42 3.93 4.88 -4.08
CA ILE A 42 3.19 5.85 -4.92
C ILE A 42 2.04 6.45 -4.10
N ASN A 43 0.80 5.96 -4.24
CA ASN A 43 -0.37 6.44 -3.50
C ASN A 43 -0.75 5.60 -2.26
N GLY A 44 0.04 4.59 -1.89
CA GLY A 44 -0.22 3.67 -0.77
C GLY A 44 -1.25 2.59 -1.06
N GLY A 45 -1.46 2.22 -2.34
CA GLY A 45 -2.48 1.26 -2.75
C GLY A 45 -2.27 -0.15 -2.18
N PHE A 46 -1.02 -0.60 -2.12
CA PHE A 46 -0.66 -1.88 -1.51
C PHE A 46 -0.95 -1.92 0.00
N ALA A 47 -0.59 -0.85 0.73
CA ALA A 47 -0.92 -0.72 2.15
C ALA A 47 -2.44 -0.68 2.39
N ALA A 48 -3.20 -0.01 1.52
CA ALA A 48 -4.66 0.00 1.60
C ALA A 48 -5.27 -1.39 1.38
N ALA A 49 -4.72 -2.20 0.46
CA ALA A 49 -5.16 -3.57 0.24
C ALA A 49 -4.91 -4.47 1.48
N LEU A 50 -3.83 -4.22 2.22
CA LEU A 50 -3.49 -4.94 3.45
C LEU A 50 -4.18 -4.40 4.71
N ALA A 51 -4.95 -3.32 4.63
CA ALA A 51 -5.59 -2.68 5.79
C ALA A 51 -6.54 -3.61 6.58
N GLN A 52 -7.10 -4.65 5.94
CA GLN A 52 -7.95 -5.64 6.60
C GLN A 52 -7.16 -6.74 7.33
N LYS A 53 -5.84 -6.78 7.17
CA LYS A 53 -4.95 -7.74 7.84
C LYS A 53 -4.35 -7.10 9.09
N LYS A 54 -3.94 -7.93 10.06
CA LYS A 54 -3.28 -7.46 11.30
C LYS A 54 -1.79 -7.18 11.09
N VAL A 55 -1.47 -6.42 10.04
CA VAL A 55 -0.11 -6.03 9.64
C VAL A 55 0.00 -4.51 9.58
N TRP A 56 1.20 -4.00 9.82
CA TRP A 56 1.53 -2.60 9.64
C TRP A 56 2.40 -2.45 8.39
N VAL A 57 2.12 -1.42 7.59
CA VAL A 57 2.84 -1.17 6.34
C VAL A 57 3.51 0.19 6.40
N MET A 58 4.83 0.21 6.32
CA MET A 58 5.61 1.44 6.12
C MET A 58 5.69 1.75 4.63
N ASN A 59 5.06 2.84 4.21
CA ASN A 59 5.11 3.31 2.83
C ASN A 59 6.33 4.20 2.63
N VAL A 60 7.21 3.86 1.70
CA VAL A 60 8.36 4.67 1.34
C VAL A 60 8.14 5.23 -0.05
N ILE A 61 8.32 6.55 -0.18
CA ILE A 61 8.23 7.25 -1.46
C ILE A 61 9.62 7.76 -1.81
N PRO A 62 10.16 7.42 -2.99
CA PRO A 62 11.45 7.94 -3.43
C PRO A 62 11.40 9.48 -3.52
N VAL A 63 12.44 10.17 -3.05
CA VAL A 63 12.52 11.64 -3.14
C VAL A 63 12.51 12.15 -4.59
N HIS A 64 12.94 11.31 -5.54
CA HIS A 64 12.92 11.59 -6.97
C HIS A 64 11.57 11.28 -7.65
N ALA A 65 10.59 10.75 -6.92
CA ALA A 65 9.25 10.46 -7.44
C ALA A 65 8.28 11.64 -7.18
N PRO A 66 7.08 11.64 -7.81
CA PRO A 66 6.06 12.64 -7.52
C PRO A 66 5.70 12.73 -6.03
N ASN A 67 5.35 13.94 -5.57
CA ASN A 67 4.99 14.19 -4.18
C ASN A 67 3.61 13.59 -3.85
N THR A 68 3.59 12.31 -3.46
CA THR A 68 2.38 11.56 -3.14
C THR A 68 2.25 11.20 -1.66
N LEU A 69 3.20 11.61 -0.81
CA LEU A 69 3.14 11.36 0.63
C LEU A 69 1.90 12.00 1.30
N PRO A 70 1.47 13.22 0.90
CA PRO A 70 0.21 13.78 1.39
C PRO A 70 -1.00 12.88 1.10
N VAL A 71 -1.04 12.24 -0.08
CA VAL A 71 -2.13 11.32 -0.46
C VAL A 71 -2.13 10.08 0.43
N VAL A 72 -0.95 9.55 0.79
CA VAL A 72 -0.81 8.44 1.73
C VAL A 72 -1.39 8.82 3.10
N PHE A 73 -1.09 10.02 3.60
CA PHE A 73 -1.62 10.51 4.86
C PHE A 73 -3.13 10.77 4.83
N GLU A 74 -3.66 11.32 3.73
CA GLU A 74 -5.11 11.51 3.54
C GLU A 74 -5.89 10.18 3.57
N ARG A 75 -5.25 9.06 3.20
CA ARG A 75 -5.82 7.71 3.31
C ARG A 75 -5.70 7.11 4.72
N GLY A 76 -5.12 7.84 5.69
CA GLY A 76 -4.87 7.36 7.05
C GLY A 76 -3.72 6.36 7.16
N LEU A 77 -2.86 6.29 6.14
CA LEU A 77 -1.69 5.41 6.10
C LEU A 77 -0.45 6.18 6.58
N ILE A 78 0.61 5.45 6.91
CA ILE A 78 1.88 6.01 7.38
C ILE A 78 2.96 5.84 6.31
N GLY A 79 3.85 6.82 6.17
CA GLY A 79 4.94 6.74 5.22
C GLY A 79 6.02 7.81 5.40
N VAL A 80 7.11 7.64 4.66
CA VAL A 80 8.28 8.53 4.67
C VAL A 80 8.79 8.76 3.25
N TYR A 81 9.54 9.85 3.09
CA TYR A 81 10.44 10.01 1.95
C TYR A 81 11.78 9.32 2.22
N HIS A 82 12.34 8.69 1.19
CA HIS A 82 13.69 8.12 1.23
C HIS A 82 14.40 8.32 -0.12
N ASP A 83 15.72 8.47 -0.07
CA ASP A 83 16.60 8.68 -1.24
C ASP A 83 17.21 7.35 -1.70
#